data_AF-A0A6L3A6I1-F1
#
_entry.id   AF-A0A6L3A6I1-F1
#
_cell.length_a   1.000
_cell.length_b   1.000
_cell.length_c   1.000
_cell.angle_alpha   90.00
_cell.angle_beta   90.00
_cell.angle_gamma   90.00
#
_symmetry.space_group_name_H-M   'P 1'
#
loop_
_entity.id
_entity.type
_entity.pdbx_description
1 polymer ?
#
loop_
_entity_poly.entity_id
_entity_poly.type
_entity_poly.pdbx_seq_one_letter_code
_entity_poly.pdbx_strand_id
1 'polypeptide(L)'
;MKKTPVHLVKIAFGWVVCAAPGVMAQEFVGTWFTIDGGGGMFSTGGGYSLGGTIAQPDAGTMSGSRFAVSGGFWPGADNGCVGTERVAKTTCKDRNGANQLKVILAGGLEGDTFTVTLTDDSSSSGTVNRRGKGKAKFNNRPPADSGDATASWGCGASDAKSYSCP
;
A
#
# COMPACT_ATOMS: atom_id res chain seq x y z
N MET A 1 -50.99 -66.15 53.44
CA MET A 1 -50.21 -64.99 52.97
C MET A 1 -48.72 -65.33 53.14
N LYS A 2 -48.05 -65.77 52.07
CA LYS A 2 -46.67 -66.30 52.13
C LYS A 2 -45.67 -65.13 52.05
N LYS A 3 -44.81 -65.01 53.07
CA LYS A 3 -43.67 -64.09 53.13
C LYS A 3 -42.60 -64.56 52.14
N THR A 4 -42.08 -63.67 51.29
CA THR A 4 -40.90 -63.92 50.46
C THR A 4 -39.66 -63.26 51.07
N PRO A 5 -38.50 -63.93 51.04
CA PRO A 5 -37.28 -63.48 51.70
C PRO A 5 -36.50 -62.46 50.88
N VAL A 6 -35.80 -61.58 51.60
CA VAL A 6 -34.81 -60.63 51.10
C VAL A 6 -33.53 -61.40 50.75
N HIS A 7 -33.10 -61.36 49.49
CA HIS A 7 -31.80 -61.88 49.06
C HIS A 7 -30.93 -60.76 48.49
N LEU A 8 -29.67 -60.80 48.92
CA LEU A 8 -28.61 -59.82 48.78
C LEU A 8 -28.47 -59.22 47.36
N VAL A 9 -28.41 -57.89 47.33
CA VAL A 9 -27.92 -57.09 46.21
C VAL A 9 -26.44 -57.43 45.98
N LYS A 10 -26.13 -58.10 44.87
CA LYS A 10 -24.76 -58.15 44.35
C LYS A 10 -24.55 -56.91 43.50
N ILE A 11 -23.87 -55.91 44.07
CA ILE A 11 -23.39 -54.74 43.32
C ILE A 11 -22.27 -55.23 42.39
N ALA A 12 -22.63 -55.54 41.14
CA ALA A 12 -21.67 -55.67 40.07
C ALA A 12 -21.21 -54.25 39.71
N PHE A 13 -20.01 -53.88 40.16
CA PHE A 13 -19.35 -52.64 39.78
C PHE A 13 -18.90 -52.78 38.31
N GLY A 14 -19.83 -52.56 37.38
CA GLY A 14 -19.56 -52.50 35.96
C GLY A 14 -18.77 -51.24 35.65
N TRP A 15 -17.47 -51.39 35.38
CA TRP A 15 -16.64 -50.34 34.82
C TRP A 15 -17.18 -49.99 33.43
N VAL A 16 -18.01 -48.94 33.34
CA VAL A 16 -18.34 -48.32 32.05
C VAL A 16 -17.10 -47.55 31.62
N VAL A 17 -16.26 -48.19 30.80
CA VAL A 17 -15.24 -47.49 30.03
C VAL A 17 -15.98 -46.70 28.96
N CYS A 18 -16.17 -45.41 29.20
CA CYS A 18 -16.64 -44.47 28.20
C CYS A 18 -15.49 -44.26 27.20
N ALA A 19 -15.45 -45.07 26.14
CA ALA A 19 -14.54 -44.84 25.04
C ALA A 19 -14.99 -43.56 24.31
N ALA A 20 -14.32 -42.45 24.59
CA ALA A 20 -14.50 -41.24 23.80
C ALA A 20 -14.04 -41.55 22.37
N PRO A 21 -14.90 -41.45 21.33
CA PRO A 21 -14.41 -41.53 19.97
C PRO A 21 -13.45 -40.36 19.76
N GLY A 22 -12.22 -40.67 19.34
CA GLY A 22 -11.28 -39.64 18.91
C GLY A 22 -11.89 -38.87 17.75
N VAL A 23 -12.16 -37.58 17.94
CA VAL A 23 -12.50 -36.69 16.84
C VAL A 23 -11.21 -36.51 16.05
N MET A 24 -11.05 -37.31 14.99
CA MET A 24 -10.04 -37.07 13.98
C MET A 24 -10.44 -35.80 13.25
N ALA A 25 -9.56 -34.80 13.20
CA ALA A 25 -9.78 -33.63 12.35
C ALA A 25 -10.02 -34.14 10.92
N GLN A 26 -11.17 -33.79 10.36
CA GLN A 26 -11.49 -34.08 8.96
C GLN A 26 -10.42 -33.46 8.05
N GLU A 27 -9.89 -34.26 7.12
CA GLU A 27 -8.91 -33.79 6.14
C GLU A 27 -9.59 -32.74 5.26
N PHE A 28 -9.30 -31.47 5.51
CA PHE A 28 -9.86 -30.37 4.73
C PHE A 28 -9.09 -30.27 3.41
N VAL A 29 -9.39 -31.18 2.48
CA VAL A 29 -8.95 -31.07 1.10
C VAL A 29 -9.88 -30.09 0.39
N GLY A 30 -9.38 -28.90 0.08
CA GLY A 30 -10.04 -28.02 -0.87
C GLY A 30 -10.01 -28.68 -2.25
N THR A 31 -11.15 -29.21 -2.71
CA THR A 31 -11.27 -29.95 -3.98
C THR A 31 -11.36 -29.06 -5.22
N TRP A 32 -11.39 -27.74 -5.03
CA TRP A 32 -11.50 -26.76 -6.11
C TRP A 32 -10.19 -26.00 -6.30
N PHE A 33 -9.62 -26.12 -7.50
CA PHE A 33 -8.53 -25.30 -7.99
C PHE A 33 -8.74 -25.04 -9.48
N THR A 34 -8.35 -23.87 -9.98
CA THR A 34 -8.20 -23.59 -11.41
C THR A 34 -6.72 -23.58 -11.76
N ILE A 35 -6.36 -24.09 -12.95
CA ILE A 35 -5.05 -23.86 -13.56
C ILE A 35 -5.29 -23.05 -14.82
N ASP A 36 -5.15 -21.74 -14.69
CA ASP A 36 -5.37 -20.81 -15.78
C ASP A 36 -4.08 -20.66 -16.60
N GLY A 37 -4.20 -20.67 -17.94
CA GLY A 37 -3.07 -20.52 -18.85
C GLY A 37 -2.33 -19.19 -18.63
N GLY A 38 -0.99 -19.21 -18.70
CA GLY A 38 -0.15 -18.07 -18.31
C GLY A 38 -0.20 -16.86 -19.25
N GLY A 39 0.19 -15.70 -18.71
CA GLY A 39 0.41 -14.45 -19.44
C GLY A 39 1.67 -14.46 -20.33
N GLY A 40 1.91 -13.36 -21.05
CA GLY A 40 2.98 -13.25 -22.05
C GLY A 40 4.36 -13.70 -21.56
N MET A 41 5.01 -14.58 -22.33
CA MET A 41 6.30 -15.20 -21.97
C MET A 41 7.47 -14.22 -21.85
N PHE A 42 7.35 -13.00 -22.40
CA PHE A 42 8.44 -12.05 -22.47
C PHE A 42 7.93 -10.61 -22.30
N SER A 43 8.48 -9.92 -21.32
CA SER A 43 8.35 -8.47 -21.15
C SER A 43 9.71 -7.81 -21.36
N THR A 44 9.73 -6.71 -22.11
CA THR A 44 10.94 -5.93 -22.39
C THR A 44 10.76 -4.48 -21.96
N GLY A 45 11.76 -3.93 -21.27
CA GLY A 45 11.81 -2.53 -20.87
C GLY A 45 13.26 -2.08 -20.66
N GLY A 46 13.68 -1.02 -21.34
CA GLY A 46 15.08 -0.58 -21.34
C GLY A 46 16.03 -1.67 -21.86
N GLY A 47 17.10 -1.94 -21.11
CA GLY A 47 18.11 -2.97 -21.43
C GLY A 47 17.83 -4.37 -20.86
N TYR A 48 16.67 -4.59 -20.24
CA TYR A 48 16.34 -5.85 -19.58
C TYR A 48 15.21 -6.60 -20.29
N SER A 49 15.33 -7.92 -20.29
CA SER A 49 14.29 -8.84 -20.75
C SER A 49 13.95 -9.79 -19.61
N LEU A 50 12.65 -9.87 -19.30
CA LEU A 50 12.11 -10.76 -18.28
C LEU A 50 11.24 -11.81 -18.96
N GLY A 51 11.60 -13.07 -18.79
CA GLY A 51 10.79 -14.20 -19.24
C GLY A 51 10.27 -15.02 -18.07
N GLY A 52 8.99 -15.36 -18.09
CA GLY A 52 8.38 -16.19 -17.06
C GLY A 52 7.07 -16.83 -17.53
N THR A 53 6.86 -18.09 -17.18
CA THR A 53 5.57 -18.76 -17.27
C THR A 53 4.95 -18.76 -15.88
N ILE A 54 4.02 -17.84 -15.63
CA ILE A 54 3.17 -17.89 -14.43
C ILE A 54 1.75 -18.12 -14.93
N ALA A 55 1.21 -19.30 -14.64
CA ALA A 55 -0.23 -19.51 -14.58
C ALA A 55 -0.77 -18.51 -13.55
N GLN A 56 -1.35 -17.42 -14.02
CA GLN A 56 -1.83 -16.35 -13.16
C GLN A 56 -3.29 -16.64 -12.85
N PRO A 57 -3.70 -16.86 -11.57
CA PRO A 57 -5.11 -16.77 -11.25
C PRO A 57 -5.60 -15.37 -11.62
N ASP A 58 -6.86 -15.26 -12.07
CA ASP A 58 -7.48 -14.03 -12.61
C ASP A 58 -6.96 -12.76 -11.91
N ALA A 59 -6.38 -11.85 -12.71
CA ALA A 59 -5.99 -10.54 -12.21
C ALA A 59 -7.26 -9.78 -11.78
N GLY A 60 -7.27 -9.25 -10.56
CA GLY A 60 -8.45 -8.58 -10.02
C GLY A 60 -8.54 -8.64 -8.50
N THR A 61 -9.54 -7.93 -7.96
CA THR A 61 -9.83 -7.91 -6.52
C THR A 61 -10.79 -9.02 -6.18
N MET A 62 -10.31 -10.03 -5.46
CA MET A 62 -11.15 -11.04 -4.83
C MET A 62 -11.51 -10.56 -3.42
N SER A 63 -12.79 -10.27 -3.20
CA SER A 63 -13.30 -9.86 -1.89
C SER A 63 -14.08 -10.99 -1.23
N GLY A 64 -13.82 -11.22 0.06
CA GLY A 64 -14.58 -12.13 0.90
C GLY A 64 -14.68 -11.62 2.34
N SER A 65 -15.89 -11.54 2.89
CA SER A 65 -16.15 -11.10 4.26
C SER A 65 -15.48 -9.75 4.59
N ARG A 66 -14.45 -9.70 5.47
CA ARG A 66 -13.71 -8.47 5.82
C ARG A 66 -12.38 -8.30 5.08
N PHE A 67 -12.03 -9.23 4.20
CA PHE A 67 -10.73 -9.27 3.55
C PHE A 67 -10.88 -9.14 2.04
N ALA A 68 -9.98 -8.39 1.43
CA ALA A 68 -9.83 -8.31 -0.01
C ALA A 68 -8.40 -8.69 -0.37
N VAL A 69 -8.26 -9.56 -1.36
CA VAL A 69 -6.98 -9.97 -1.94
C VAL A 69 -6.97 -9.47 -3.37
N SER A 70 -6.00 -8.63 -3.71
CA SER A 70 -5.77 -8.25 -5.10
C SER A 70 -4.76 -9.22 -5.72
N GLY A 71 -5.07 -9.75 -6.90
CA GLY A 71 -4.14 -10.56 -7.70
C GLY A 71 -3.75 -9.81 -8.97
N GLY A 72 -2.58 -10.07 -9.54
CA GLY A 72 -2.10 -9.39 -10.73
C GLY A 72 -0.61 -9.12 -10.73
N PHE A 73 -0.13 -8.42 -11.76
CA PHE A 73 1.19 -7.79 -11.72
C PHE A 73 1.16 -6.67 -10.69
N TRP A 74 1.85 -6.91 -9.58
CA TRP A 74 2.29 -5.85 -8.70
C TRP A 74 3.55 -5.29 -9.36
N PRO A 75 3.59 -4.03 -9.83
CA PRO A 75 4.88 -3.38 -10.00
C PRO A 75 5.52 -3.47 -8.63
N GLY A 76 6.45 -4.42 -8.46
CA GLY A 76 7.24 -4.53 -7.24
C GLY A 76 7.71 -3.13 -6.96
N ALA A 77 7.47 -2.62 -5.75
CA ALA A 77 7.66 -1.22 -5.43
C ALA A 77 9.01 -0.78 -6.00
N ASP A 78 9.00 -0.15 -7.17
CA ASP A 78 9.90 0.92 -7.47
C ASP A 78 9.54 1.89 -6.36
N ASN A 79 10.25 1.75 -5.25
CA ASN A 79 10.35 2.81 -4.27
C ASN A 79 11.04 3.92 -5.08
N GLY A 80 10.28 4.64 -5.92
CA GLY A 80 10.79 5.73 -6.74
C GLY A 80 11.42 6.81 -5.87
N CYS A 81 11.19 6.72 -4.56
CA CYS A 81 11.84 7.51 -3.54
C CYS A 81 13.19 6.89 -3.16
N VAL A 82 14.27 7.64 -3.35
CA VAL A 82 15.62 7.31 -2.89
C VAL A 82 15.87 7.70 -1.43
N GLY A 83 14.88 8.26 -0.74
CA GLY A 83 14.96 8.69 0.66
C GLY A 83 15.70 10.02 0.84
N THR A 84 15.94 10.75 -0.25
CA THR A 84 16.60 12.06 -0.24
C THR A 84 15.70 13.19 -0.74
N GLU A 85 14.45 12.86 -1.07
CA GLU A 85 13.39 13.77 -1.52
C GLU A 85 13.15 14.85 -0.47
N ARG A 86 13.27 16.11 -0.88
CA ARG A 86 13.07 17.25 0.02
C ARG A 86 12.74 18.55 -0.70
N VAL A 87 12.13 19.47 0.04
CA VAL A 87 11.94 20.87 -0.34
C VAL A 87 13.24 21.63 -0.08
N ALA A 88 14.13 21.66 -1.08
CA ALA A 88 15.43 22.31 -0.97
C ALA A 88 15.31 23.82 -0.68
N LYS A 89 14.42 24.52 -1.39
CA LYS A 89 14.31 25.97 -1.27
C LYS A 89 12.92 26.50 -1.60
N THR A 90 12.41 27.37 -0.73
CA THR A 90 11.27 28.23 -0.98
C THR A 90 11.78 29.65 -1.19
N THR A 91 11.25 30.38 -2.18
CA THR A 91 11.64 31.76 -2.43
C THR A 91 10.48 32.51 -3.05
N CYS A 92 9.96 33.49 -2.32
CA CYS A 92 8.97 34.42 -2.84
C CYS A 92 9.63 35.76 -3.17
N LYS A 93 9.31 36.33 -4.32
CA LYS A 93 9.83 37.64 -4.76
C LYS A 93 8.75 38.40 -5.51
N ASP A 94 8.76 39.72 -5.35
CA ASP A 94 8.00 40.59 -6.24
C ASP A 94 8.48 40.43 -7.69
N ARG A 95 7.52 40.33 -8.60
CA ARG A 95 7.69 40.25 -10.05
C ARG A 95 6.70 41.20 -10.70
N ASN A 96 7.13 42.45 -10.86
CA ASN A 96 6.35 43.50 -11.53
C ASN A 96 5.00 43.77 -10.83
N GLY A 97 5.02 43.90 -9.50
CA GLY A 97 3.82 44.21 -8.71
C GLY A 97 2.97 43.00 -8.32
N ALA A 98 3.46 41.79 -8.57
CA ALA A 98 2.83 40.55 -8.11
C ALA A 98 3.89 39.62 -7.51
N ASN A 99 3.60 39.03 -6.35
CA ASN A 99 4.50 38.09 -5.72
C ASN A 99 4.51 36.75 -6.48
N GLN A 100 5.70 36.22 -6.76
CA GLN A 100 5.89 34.87 -7.30
C GLN A 100 6.65 34.02 -6.29
N LEU A 101 6.00 32.98 -5.79
CA LEU A 101 6.62 31.93 -4.99
C LEU A 101 7.20 30.85 -5.92
N LYS A 102 8.46 30.53 -5.70
CA LYS A 102 9.17 29.42 -6.35
C LYS A 102 9.58 28.41 -5.30
N VAL A 103 9.16 27.17 -5.49
CA VAL A 103 9.51 26.03 -4.64
C VAL A 103 10.42 25.12 -5.46
N ILE A 104 11.61 24.84 -4.93
CA ILE A 104 12.61 23.97 -5.54
C ILE A 104 12.71 22.70 -4.72
N LEU A 105 12.54 21.57 -5.41
CA LEU A 105 12.68 20.24 -4.86
C LEU A 105 14.04 19.66 -5.26
N ALA A 106 14.59 18.79 -4.42
CA ALA A 106 15.83 18.07 -4.71
C ALA A 106 15.76 16.63 -4.20
N GLY A 107 16.60 15.77 -4.77
CA GLY A 107 16.82 14.41 -4.30
C GLY A 107 15.81 13.37 -4.78
N GLY A 108 14.94 13.70 -5.75
CA GLY A 108 14.11 12.69 -6.42
C GLY A 108 14.81 12.05 -7.63
N LEU A 109 14.23 10.99 -8.19
CA LEU A 109 14.71 10.36 -9.42
C LEU A 109 14.25 11.11 -10.67
N GLU A 110 14.97 10.95 -11.78
CA GLU A 110 14.55 11.54 -13.05
C GLU A 110 13.21 10.96 -13.51
N GLY A 111 12.29 11.84 -13.89
CA GLY A 111 10.96 11.44 -14.35
C GLY A 111 9.93 11.32 -13.23
N ASP A 112 10.34 11.33 -11.95
CA ASP A 112 9.42 11.28 -10.82
C ASP A 112 8.43 12.44 -10.88
N THR A 113 7.16 12.12 -10.68
CA THR A 113 6.12 13.12 -10.50
C THR A 113 6.09 13.61 -9.06
N PHE A 114 5.87 14.91 -8.91
CA PHE A 114 5.66 15.54 -7.62
C PHE A 114 4.46 16.49 -7.67
N THR A 115 3.85 16.72 -6.51
CA THR A 115 2.85 17.74 -6.27
C THR A 115 3.29 18.58 -5.09
N VAL A 116 3.27 19.90 -5.25
CA VAL A 116 3.46 20.85 -4.15
C VAL A 116 2.11 21.45 -3.82
N THR A 117 1.70 21.40 -2.56
CA THR A 117 0.48 22.00 -2.02
C THR A 117 0.89 23.03 -0.97
N LEU A 118 0.28 24.22 -1.03
CA LEU A 118 0.48 25.28 -0.05
C LEU A 118 -0.63 25.21 1.03
N THR A 119 -0.46 25.93 2.14
CA THR A 119 -1.45 25.99 3.24
C THR A 119 -2.84 26.49 2.82
N ASP A 120 -2.95 27.23 1.73
CA ASP A 120 -4.22 27.69 1.16
C ASP A 120 -4.83 26.70 0.14
N ASP A 121 -4.36 25.45 0.17
CA ASP A 121 -4.71 24.35 -0.75
C ASP A 121 -4.38 24.59 -2.22
N SER A 122 -3.73 25.72 -2.56
CA SER A 122 -3.24 25.92 -3.92
C SER A 122 -2.12 24.93 -4.21
N SER A 123 -2.16 24.32 -5.39
CA SER A 123 -1.22 23.24 -5.74
C SER A 123 -0.60 23.42 -7.12
N SER A 124 0.58 22.85 -7.29
CA SER A 124 1.34 22.84 -8.54
C SER A 124 2.13 21.54 -8.63
N SER A 125 1.98 20.83 -9.74
CA SER A 125 2.66 19.56 -10.00
C SER A 125 3.72 19.70 -11.10
N GLY A 126 4.59 18.70 -11.19
CA GLY A 126 5.61 18.63 -12.23
C GLY A 126 6.41 17.35 -12.15
N THR A 127 7.51 17.31 -12.90
CA THR A 127 8.44 16.18 -12.91
C THR A 127 9.84 16.61 -12.50
N VAL A 128 10.54 15.68 -11.86
CA VAL A 128 11.94 15.81 -11.48
C VAL A 128 12.83 15.60 -12.72
N ASN A 129 13.80 16.49 -12.93
CA ASN A 129 14.73 16.37 -14.06
C ASN A 129 15.90 15.42 -13.77
N ARG A 130 16.77 15.16 -14.77
CA ARG A 130 18.00 14.36 -14.65
C ARG A 130 18.99 14.73 -13.54
N ARG A 131 18.84 15.89 -12.90
CA ARG A 131 19.68 16.33 -11.76
C ARG A 131 19.00 16.05 -10.42
N GLY A 132 17.89 15.30 -10.42
CA GLY A 132 17.07 15.08 -9.25
C GLY A 132 16.41 16.34 -8.72
N LYS A 133 16.12 17.34 -9.58
CA LYS A 133 15.48 18.60 -9.16
C LYS A 133 14.10 18.80 -9.78
N GLY A 134 13.15 19.17 -8.92
CA GLY A 134 11.81 19.62 -9.30
C GLY A 134 11.63 21.13 -9.05
N LYS A 135 10.63 21.74 -9.70
CA LYS A 135 10.30 23.15 -9.48
C LYS A 135 8.81 23.39 -9.66
N ALA A 136 8.17 23.90 -8.61
CA ALA A 136 6.82 24.47 -8.67
C ALA A 136 6.89 26.00 -8.63
N LYS A 137 5.94 26.66 -9.30
CA LYS A 137 5.81 28.13 -9.31
C LYS A 137 4.36 28.49 -9.04
N PHE A 138 4.17 29.43 -8.13
CA PHE A 138 2.88 30.04 -7.83
C PHE A 138 3.00 31.53 -8.12
N ASN A 139 2.22 32.00 -9.09
CA ASN A 139 2.19 33.41 -9.48
C ASN A 139 1.07 34.13 -8.74
N ASN A 140 1.15 35.45 -8.67
CA ASN A 140 0.12 36.31 -8.07
C ASN A 140 -0.19 35.93 -6.62
N ARG A 141 0.85 35.62 -5.83
CA ARG A 141 0.68 35.40 -4.39
C ARG A 141 0.25 36.70 -3.71
N PRO A 142 -0.58 36.65 -2.67
CA PRO A 142 -0.93 37.84 -1.91
C PRO A 142 0.30 38.53 -1.29
N PRO A 143 0.24 39.85 -1.02
CA PRO A 143 1.24 40.55 -0.21
C PRO A 143 1.29 40.01 1.21
N ALA A 144 2.48 39.96 1.83
CA ALA A 144 2.69 39.44 3.18
C ALA A 144 2.17 38.01 3.42
N ASP A 145 2.00 37.23 2.36
CA ASP A 145 1.56 35.84 2.41
C ASP A 145 2.64 34.94 3.03
N SER A 146 2.25 34.00 3.87
CA SER A 146 3.17 33.08 4.53
C SER A 146 2.46 31.77 4.86
N GLY A 147 3.22 30.69 4.87
CA GLY A 147 2.70 29.36 5.15
C GLY A 147 3.74 28.30 4.84
N ASP A 148 3.28 27.06 4.69
CA ASP A 148 4.12 25.92 4.36
C ASP A 148 3.86 25.45 2.93
N ALA A 149 4.93 25.09 2.24
CA ALA A 149 4.88 24.40 0.97
C ALA A 149 5.21 22.92 1.22
N THR A 150 4.19 22.07 1.13
CA THR A 150 4.31 20.63 1.30
C THR A 150 4.46 19.98 -0.07
N ALA A 151 5.57 19.30 -0.29
CA ALA A 151 5.81 18.50 -1.49
C ALA A 151 5.53 17.03 -1.20
N SER A 152 4.88 16.36 -2.15
CA SER A 152 4.62 14.92 -2.14
C SER A 152 5.06 14.33 -3.47
N TRP A 153 5.71 13.16 -3.42
CA TRP A 153 6.15 12.41 -4.59
C TRP A 153 5.24 11.19 -4.81
N GLY A 154 5.12 10.73 -6.06
CA GLY A 154 4.26 9.58 -6.41
C GLY A 154 4.61 8.29 -5.67
N CYS A 155 5.85 8.18 -5.17
CA CYS A 155 6.35 7.08 -4.36
C CYS A 155 6.03 7.19 -2.86
N GLY A 156 5.37 8.25 -2.41
CA GLY A 156 4.91 8.43 -1.02
C GLY A 156 5.84 9.23 -0.10
N ALA A 157 7.03 9.63 -0.55
CA ALA A 157 7.82 10.62 0.19
C ALA A 157 7.08 11.95 0.26
N SER A 158 7.34 12.68 1.33
CA SER A 158 6.87 14.05 1.50
C SER A 158 7.87 14.84 2.33
N ASP A 159 7.89 16.15 2.08
CA ASP A 159 8.67 17.10 2.88
C ASP A 159 7.97 18.46 2.83
N ALA A 160 8.17 19.28 3.85
CA ALA A 160 7.53 20.58 3.96
C ALA A 160 8.54 21.66 4.32
N LYS A 161 8.33 22.87 3.78
CA LYS A 161 9.15 24.02 4.13
C LYS A 161 8.35 25.29 4.11
N SER A 162 8.52 26.10 5.16
CA SER A 162 7.87 27.39 5.26
C SER A 162 8.35 28.37 4.20
N TYR A 163 7.49 29.29 3.82
CA TYR A 163 7.77 30.42 2.95
C TYR A 163 7.14 31.69 3.51
N SER A 164 7.70 32.83 3.12
CA SER A 164 7.14 34.15 3.37
C SER A 164 7.37 35.01 2.14
N CYS A 165 6.32 35.70 1.74
CA CYS A 165 6.30 36.69 0.68
C CYS A 165 6.45 38.10 1.27
N PRO A 166 7.14 39.00 0.55
CA PRO A 166 7.21 40.40 0.92
C PRO A 166 5.83 41.09 0.81
#